data_AF-A0A9E2B138-F1
#
_entry.id   AF-A0A9E2B138-F1
#
_cell.length_a   1.000
_cell.length_b   1.000
_cell.length_c   1.000
_cell.angle_alpha   90.00
_cell.angle_beta   90.00
_cell.angle_gamma   90.00
#
_symmetry.space_group_name_H-M   'P 1'
#
loop_
_entity.id
_entity.type
_entity.pdbx_description
1 polymer ?
#
loop_
_entity_poly.entity_id
_entity_poly.type
_entity_poly.pdbx_seq_one_letter_code
_entity_poly.pdbx_strand_id
1 'polypeptide(L)'
;MTKEDCFYLGKIVKKYSFKGELLAKLETDEPELYDNLDAIFIDLRGNLVPFFVEASQLHKSNLLRIKFEDIDTEEDADALLKS
;
A
#
# COMPACT_ATOMS: atom_id res chain seq x y z
N MET A 1 -7.08 -6.46 -15.83
CA MET A 1 -6.42 -5.14 -15.78
C MET A 1 -4.99 -5.33 -16.22
N THR A 2 -4.50 -4.53 -17.17
CA THR A 2 -3.08 -4.52 -17.52
C THR A 2 -2.38 -3.42 -16.74
N LYS A 3 -1.05 -3.51 -16.60
CA LYS A 3 -0.24 -2.43 -15.98
C LYS A 3 -0.38 -1.11 -16.73
N GLU A 4 -0.73 -1.15 -18.02
CA GLU A 4 -0.92 0.04 -18.86
C GLU A 4 -2.13 0.88 -18.44
N ASP A 5 -3.11 0.27 -17.76
CA ASP A 5 -4.29 0.94 -17.21
C ASP A 5 -4.05 1.50 -15.79
N CYS A 6 -2.88 1.24 -15.21
CA CYS A 6 -2.50 1.66 -13.86
C CYS A 6 -1.39 2.69 -13.91
N PHE A 7 -1.38 3.60 -12.94
CA PHE A 7 -0.19 4.39 -12.64
C PHE A 7 0.55 3.78 -11.45
N TYR A 8 1.86 3.95 -11.43
CA TYR A 8 2.67 3.53 -10.30
C TYR A 8 2.56 4.57 -9.18
N LEU A 9 1.88 4.22 -8.09
CA LEU A 9 1.69 5.10 -6.94
C LEU A 9 2.93 5.18 -6.04
N GLY A 10 3.65 4.08 -5.86
CA GLY A 10 4.77 4.02 -4.93
C GLY A 10 5.15 2.60 -4.53
N LYS A 11 5.98 2.51 -3.48
CA LYS A 11 6.52 1.23 -2.97
C LYS A 11 6.25 1.05 -1.49
N ILE A 12 5.83 -0.14 -1.08
CA ILE A 12 5.79 -0.53 0.33
C ILE A 12 7.23 -0.64 0.86
N VAL A 13 7.58 0.17 1.86
CA VAL A 13 8.97 0.30 2.35
C VAL A 13 9.22 -0.33 3.71
N LYS A 14 8.20 -0.45 4.57
CA LYS A 14 8.30 -1.10 5.88
C LYS A 14 6.92 -1.34 6.51
N LYS A 15 6.88 -2.19 7.54
CA LYS A 15 5.78 -2.28 8.48
C LYS A 15 5.70 -1.06 9.39
N TYR A 16 4.48 -0.75 9.83
CA TYR A 16 4.18 0.35 10.75
C TYR A 16 3.83 -0.15 12.15
N SER A 17 3.04 -1.23 12.24
CA SER A 17 2.56 -1.76 13.52
C SER A 17 2.48 -3.29 13.52
N PHE A 18 2.15 -3.88 14.67
CA PHE A 18 1.94 -5.32 14.83
C PHE A 18 0.56 -5.80 14.33
N LYS A 19 -0.29 -4.88 13.86
CA LYS A 19 -1.65 -5.15 13.37
C LYS A 19 -1.75 -5.22 11.85
N GLY A 20 -0.63 -5.53 11.18
CA GLY A 20 -0.57 -5.65 9.72
C GLY A 20 -0.49 -4.32 8.95
N GLU A 21 -0.31 -3.19 9.62
CA GLU A 21 -0.21 -1.90 8.94
C GLU A 21 1.14 -1.69 8.27
N LEU A 22 1.11 -1.06 7.10
CA LEU A 22 2.26 -0.87 6.23
C LEU A 22 2.48 0.61 5.92
N LEU A 23 3.72 0.97 5.58
CA LEU A 23 4.08 2.27 5.03
C LEU A 23 4.50 2.11 3.58
N ALA A 24 3.82 2.83 2.69
CA ALA A 24 4.21 3.01 1.30
C ALA A 24 4.85 4.38 1.09
N LYS A 25 6.00 4.44 0.42
CA LYS A 25 6.58 5.69 -0.08
C LYS A 25 5.92 6.02 -1.41
N LEU A 26 5.23 7.15 -1.46
CA LEU A 26 4.56 7.65 -2.65
C LEU A 26 5.58 8.33 -3.58
N GLU A 27 5.48 8.05 -4.87
CA GLU A 27 6.26 8.70 -5.93
C GLU A 27 5.34 9.68 -6.68
N THR A 28 4.95 10.74 -5.98
CA THR A 28 4.01 11.76 -6.44
C THR A 28 4.32 13.10 -5.80
N ASP A 29 3.95 14.18 -6.48
CA ASP A 29 4.04 15.56 -5.96
C ASP A 29 2.76 15.99 -5.21
N GLU A 30 1.68 15.20 -5.30
CA GLU A 30 0.37 15.48 -4.69
C GLU A 30 -0.08 14.33 -3.76
N PRO A 31 0.69 14.01 -2.70
CA PRO A 31 0.45 12.84 -1.84
C PRO A 31 -0.88 12.89 -1.06
N GLU A 32 -1.40 14.08 -0.80
CA GLU A 32 -2.69 14.34 -0.15
C GLU A 32 -3.90 13.80 -0.92
N LEU A 33 -3.78 13.56 -2.22
CA LEU A 33 -4.85 12.98 -3.04
C LEU A 33 -5.11 11.50 -2.74
N TYR A 34 -4.21 10.84 -2.02
CA TYR A 34 -4.22 9.39 -1.77
C TYR A 34 -4.63 9.02 -0.34
N ASP A 35 -5.27 9.95 0.36
CA ASP A 35 -5.93 9.68 1.64
C ASP A 35 -7.26 8.95 1.39
N ASN A 36 -7.64 8.02 2.27
CA ASN A 36 -8.91 7.27 2.20
C ASN A 36 -9.16 6.56 0.85
N LEU A 37 -8.17 5.83 0.36
CA LEU A 37 -8.32 4.96 -0.82
C LEU A 37 -9.19 3.75 -0.46
N ASP A 38 -10.03 3.30 -1.40
CA ASP A 38 -10.87 2.10 -1.22
C ASP A 38 -10.12 0.80 -1.57
N ALA A 39 -9.28 0.84 -2.61
CA ALA A 39 -8.52 -0.31 -3.06
C ALA A 39 -7.28 0.12 -3.84
N ILE A 40 -6.21 -0.69 -3.78
CA ILE A 40 -5.00 -0.51 -4.58
C ILE A 40 -4.52 -1.84 -5.14
N PHE A 41 -3.79 -1.79 -6.24
CA PHE A 41 -3.15 -2.99 -6.81
C PHE A 41 -1.72 -3.11 -6.28
N ILE A 42 -1.38 -4.30 -5.79
CA ILE A 42 -0.01 -4.66 -5.41
C ILE A 42 0.56 -5.57 -6.49
N ASP A 43 1.77 -5.25 -6.94
CA ASP A 43 2.53 -6.10 -7.84
C ASP A 43 3.20 -7.23 -7.05
N LEU A 44 2.65 -8.45 -7.18
CA LEU A 44 3.21 -9.67 -6.62
C LEU A 44 3.88 -10.45 -7.75
N ARG A 45 5.20 -10.23 -7.91
CA ARG A 45 6.05 -10.93 -8.90
C ARG A 45 5.52 -10.85 -10.34
N GLY A 46 5.07 -9.66 -10.75
CA GLY A 46 4.54 -9.39 -12.08
C GLY A 46 3.01 -9.47 -12.18
N ASN A 47 2.32 -9.91 -11.12
CA ASN A 47 0.86 -10.00 -11.09
C ASN A 47 0.28 -8.85 -10.27
N LEU A 48 -0.59 -8.04 -10.89
CA LEU A 48 -1.34 -7.02 -10.17
C LEU A 48 -2.51 -7.67 -9.44
N VAL A 49 -2.43 -7.70 -8.12
CA VAL A 49 -3.47 -8.25 -7.24
C VAL A 49 -4.18 -7.09 -6.54
N PRO A 50 -5.51 -6.98 -6.61
CA PRO A 50 -6.25 -5.95 -5.89
C PRO A 50 -6.25 -6.25 -4.38
N PHE A 51 -6.02 -5.21 -3.58
CA PHE A 51 -6.16 -5.22 -2.13
C PHE A 51 -7.14 -4.14 -1.70
N PHE A 52 -8.15 -4.52 -0.92
CA PHE A 52 -9.09 -3.59 -0.30
C PHE A 52 -8.45 -2.92 0.91
N VAL A 53 -8.64 -1.62 1.01
CA VAL A 53 -8.05 -0.77 2.03
C VAL A 53 -9.12 -0.45 3.07
N GLU A 54 -8.87 -0.85 4.31
CA GLU A 54 -9.70 -0.49 5.46
C GLU A 54 -9.45 0.97 5.86
N ALA A 55 -8.19 1.40 5.80
CA ALA A 55 -7.80 2.78 6.05
C ALA A 55 -6.48 3.12 5.34
N SER A 56 -6.42 4.29 4.72
CA SER A 56 -5.16 4.91 4.31
C SER A 56 -5.06 6.33 4.82
N GLN A 57 -3.91 6.65 5.42
CA GLN A 57 -3.63 7.98 5.95
C GLN A 57 -2.25 8.47 5.56
N LEU A 58 -2.17 9.73 5.09
CA LEU A 58 -0.86 10.36 4.89
C LEU A 58 -0.08 10.45 6.23
N HIS A 59 1.16 9.99 6.21
CA HIS A 59 2.09 9.95 7.33
C HIS A 59 3.41 10.65 6.95
N LYS A 60 3.60 11.88 7.44
CA LYS A 60 4.68 12.77 6.94
C LYS A 60 4.52 13.04 5.44
N SER A 61 5.44 13.79 4.84
CA SER A 61 5.24 14.36 3.50
C SER A 61 4.91 13.32 2.41
N ASN A 62 5.61 12.17 2.34
CA ASN A 62 5.45 11.24 1.21
C ASN A 62 5.29 9.76 1.65
N LEU A 63 4.91 9.48 2.90
CA LEU A 63 4.59 8.10 3.28
C LEU A 63 3.09 7.97 3.48
N LEU A 64 2.49 6.96 2.89
CA LEU A 64 1.11 6.57 3.14
C LEU A 64 1.11 5.40 4.12
N ARG A 65 0.44 5.57 5.26
CA ARG A 65 0.10 4.46 6.16
C ARG A 65 -1.12 3.77 5.59
N ILE A 66 -1.06 2.46 5.43
CA ILE A 66 -2.13 1.68 4.82
C ILE A 66 -2.44 0.48 5.73
N LYS A 67 -3.73 0.25 5.96
CA LYS A 67 -4.30 -0.95 6.57
C LYS A 67 -5.19 -1.60 5.52
N PHE A 68 -4.88 -2.85 5.17
CA PHE A 68 -5.72 -3.67 4.30
C PHE A 68 -6.67 -4.52 5.14
N GLU A 69 -7.81 -4.88 4.55
CA GLU A 69 -8.83 -5.72 5.22
C GLU A 69 -8.28 -7.10 5.63
N ASP A 70 -7.46 -7.73 4.78
CA ASP A 70 -6.99 -9.11 5.00
C ASP A 70 -5.56 -9.22 5.57
N ILE A 71 -4.98 -8.11 6.05
CA ILE A 71 -3.60 -8.06 6.56
C ILE A 71 -3.63 -7.62 8.02
N ASP A 72 -3.69 -8.58 8.94
CA ASP A 72 -3.94 -8.34 10.36
C ASP A 72 -2.74 -8.58 11.27
N THR A 73 -1.72 -9.29 10.79
CA THR A 73 -0.56 -9.64 11.60
C THR A 73 0.74 -9.05 11.06
N GLU A 74 1.76 -9.05 11.90
CA GLU A 74 3.12 -8.69 11.49
C GLU A 74 3.64 -9.64 10.39
N GLU A 75 3.28 -10.92 10.44
CA GLU A 75 3.69 -11.94 9.49
C GLU A 75 3.08 -11.70 8.10
N ASP A 76 1.79 -11.31 8.05
CA ASP A 76 1.10 -10.95 6.81
C ASP A 76 1.74 -9.72 6.16
N ALA A 77 2.03 -8.69 6.97
CA ALA A 77 2.72 -7.48 6.49
C ALA A 77 4.14 -7.80 5.98
N ASP A 78 4.87 -8.68 6.65
CA ASP A 78 6.21 -9.10 6.23
C ASP A 78 6.19 -9.90 4.91
N ALA A 79 5.10 -10.60 4.59
CA ALA A 79 4.91 -11.26 3.29
C ALA A 79 4.83 -10.24 2.14
N LEU A 80 4.15 -9.11 2.37
CA LEU A 80 4.02 -8.04 1.37
C LEU A 80 5.31 -7.23 1.17
N LEU A 81 6.20 -7.17 2.16
CA LEU A 81 7.50 -6.50 2.03
C LEU A 81 8.52 -7.27 1.17
N LYS A 82 8.34 -8.58 1.00
CA LYS A 82 9.24 -9.47 0.25
C LYS A 82 8.80 -9.66 -1.23
N SER A 83 7.78 -8.93 -1.64
CA SER A 83 7.16 -8.95 -2.98
C SER A 83 8.02 -8.30 -4.04
#